data_AF-A0AAT9H4C3-F1
#
_entry.id   AF-A0AAT9H4C3-F1
#
_cell.length_a   1.000
_cell.length_b   1.000
_cell.length_c   1.000
_cell.angle_alpha   90.00
_cell.angle_beta   90.00
_cell.angle_gamma   90.00
#
_symmetry.space_group_name_H-M   'P 1'
#
loop_
_entity.id
_entity.type
_entity.pdbx_description
1 polymer ?
#
loop_
_entity_poly.entity_id
_entity_poly.type
_entity_poly.pdbx_seq_one_letter_code
_entity_poly.pdbx_strand_id
1 'polypeptide(L)'
;MKFKFIFLVLLLSNIGRSQISTTSALVPTITNAGLGDLYKTSDTNQLYIGLSNGTLSLIGGSANNWGLNGNSNATATSVLGTTTDTKVALTSNNTSILEAGKRGTLGLVTTAADFTDANQYMAYLRGGGTSALQFEASGNLYYKPMIFTTTDGNLRLKGTSGISDFFEIGSTGTGINGSLEFTVGDDGDEPIIFKKNHSSGSTIELMRMQGTGNSSDVRIGISTGGAVANSVLQVGGSVSLPIRVITGNTTLNDGDYTVILNPGSYYSGTEITLPAASTCKGRVYIVKNISNSVRNISTFIAYGGGTSTVLNGGRVYTFQSDGVNWQTINDMY
;
A
#
# COMPACT_ATOMS: atom_id res chain seq x y z
N MET A 1 -51.38 -85.32 34.58
CA MET A 1 -50.99 -84.26 33.62
C MET A 1 -52.21 -83.43 33.24
N LYS A 2 -52.39 -82.24 33.82
CA LYS A 2 -53.20 -81.16 33.26
C LYS A 2 -52.40 -79.87 33.50
N PHE A 3 -51.76 -79.40 32.44
CA PHE A 3 -51.09 -78.11 32.37
C PHE A 3 -52.04 -77.10 31.73
N LYS A 4 -51.77 -75.81 31.97
CA LYS A 4 -52.15 -74.62 31.19
C LYS A 4 -53.41 -73.87 31.63
N PHE A 5 -53.42 -72.55 31.80
CA PHE A 5 -52.36 -71.52 31.80
C PHE A 5 -52.98 -70.28 32.47
N ILE A 6 -52.25 -69.66 33.40
CA ILE A 6 -52.54 -68.36 33.99
C ILE A 6 -52.35 -67.30 32.90
N PHE A 7 -53.38 -66.49 32.65
CA PHE A 7 -53.28 -65.33 31.76
C PHE A 7 -52.65 -64.18 32.54
N LEU A 8 -51.33 -64.10 32.47
CA LEU A 8 -50.55 -62.97 32.97
C LEU A 8 -50.58 -61.88 31.89
N VAL A 9 -51.53 -60.95 32.00
CA VAL A 9 -51.55 -59.69 31.24
C VAL A 9 -50.46 -58.81 31.85
N LEU A 10 -49.22 -59.00 31.39
CA LEU A 10 -48.12 -58.12 31.71
C LEU A 10 -48.15 -56.96 30.72
N LEU A 11 -48.34 -55.77 31.30
CA LEU A 11 -48.18 -54.46 30.71
C LEU A 11 -47.01 -54.44 29.70
N LEU A 12 -47.36 -54.29 28.41
CA LEU A 12 -46.45 -53.75 27.39
C LEU A 12 -46.30 -52.23 27.58
N SER A 13 -46.10 -51.78 28.82
CA SER A 13 -45.73 -50.39 29.08
C SER A 13 -44.29 -50.19 28.64
N ASN A 14 -44.12 -49.88 27.35
CA ASN A 14 -43.09 -49.01 26.80
C ASN A 14 -41.70 -49.09 27.45
N ILE A 15 -41.13 -50.30 27.60
CA ILE A 15 -39.70 -50.40 27.87
C ILE A 15 -38.99 -50.34 26.52
N GLY A 16 -38.48 -49.15 26.22
CA GLY A 16 -37.24 -49.02 25.47
C GLY A 16 -37.36 -48.83 23.96
N ARG A 17 -38.25 -47.94 23.50
CA ARG A 17 -37.89 -47.12 22.35
C ARG A 17 -37.76 -45.70 22.86
N SER A 18 -36.55 -45.30 23.26
CA SER A 18 -36.29 -43.91 23.67
C SER A 18 -36.37 -42.92 22.50
N GLN A 19 -36.81 -43.39 21.34
CA GLN A 19 -37.03 -42.64 20.13
C GLN A 19 -38.24 -43.24 19.40
N ILE A 20 -39.31 -42.46 19.28
CA ILE A 20 -40.48 -42.81 18.50
C ILE A 20 -40.16 -42.48 17.04
N SER A 21 -40.16 -43.49 16.18
CA SER A 21 -39.94 -43.31 14.75
C SER A 21 -41.24 -42.90 14.09
N THR A 22 -41.23 -41.78 13.38
CA THR A 22 -42.36 -41.28 12.58
C THR A 22 -41.88 -40.94 11.16
N THR A 23 -42.74 -40.51 10.26
CA THR A 23 -42.32 -39.88 9.00
C THR A 23 -42.52 -38.37 9.10
N SER A 24 -41.73 -37.59 8.35
CA SER A 24 -41.85 -36.13 8.33
C SER A 24 -43.26 -35.66 7.96
N ALA A 25 -43.96 -36.40 7.11
CA ALA A 25 -45.36 -36.14 6.74
C ALA A 25 -46.36 -36.31 7.89
N LEU A 26 -46.05 -37.16 8.86
CA LEU A 26 -46.93 -37.42 10.01
C LEU A 26 -46.68 -36.45 11.18
N VAL A 27 -45.51 -35.80 11.24
CA VAL A 27 -45.15 -34.85 12.31
C VAL A 27 -46.24 -33.80 12.59
N PRO A 28 -46.81 -33.10 11.59
CA PRO A 28 -47.82 -32.06 11.85
C PRO A 28 -49.16 -32.60 12.35
N THR A 29 -49.42 -33.90 12.16
CA THR A 29 -50.68 -34.57 12.54
C THR A 29 -50.65 -35.16 13.94
N ILE A 30 -49.48 -35.17 14.60
CA ILE A 30 -49.33 -35.67 15.96
C ILE A 30 -49.82 -34.60 16.94
N THR A 31 -50.89 -34.93 17.67
CA THR A 31 -51.52 -34.05 18.69
C THR A 31 -51.56 -34.67 20.08
N ASN A 32 -50.91 -35.83 20.26
CA ASN A 32 -50.85 -36.60 21.50
C ASN A 32 -49.41 -37.03 21.84
N ALA A 33 -48.42 -36.29 21.38
CA ALA A 33 -47.04 -36.52 21.74
C ALA A 33 -46.87 -36.44 23.26
N GLY A 34 -46.26 -37.47 23.87
CA GLY A 34 -45.86 -37.40 25.26
C GLY A 34 -44.87 -36.26 25.47
N LEU A 35 -45.12 -35.42 26.48
CA LEU A 35 -44.20 -34.35 26.83
C LEU A 35 -42.82 -34.95 27.15
N GLY A 36 -41.79 -34.50 26.43
CA GLY A 36 -40.42 -34.95 26.62
C GLY A 36 -40.05 -36.20 25.81
N ASP A 37 -40.99 -36.82 25.10
CA ASP A 37 -40.68 -37.94 24.21
C ASP A 37 -39.86 -37.45 23.00
N LEU A 38 -38.82 -38.19 22.63
CA LEU A 38 -38.04 -37.89 21.43
C LEU A 38 -38.64 -38.60 20.22
N TYR A 39 -38.89 -37.85 19.16
CA TYR A 39 -39.36 -38.35 17.88
C TYR A 39 -38.28 -38.17 16.84
N LYS A 40 -38.02 -39.18 16.02
CA LYS A 40 -37.15 -39.05 14.87
C LYS A 40 -37.89 -39.41 13.61
N THR A 41 -37.82 -38.55 12.62
CA THR A 41 -38.36 -38.85 11.30
C THR A 41 -37.46 -39.87 10.61
N SER A 42 -38.03 -40.98 10.15
CA SER A 42 -37.32 -42.07 9.50
C SER A 42 -36.87 -41.73 8.08
N ASP A 43 -37.53 -40.76 7.45
CA ASP A 43 -37.31 -40.27 6.09
C ASP A 43 -36.37 -39.05 6.04
N THR A 44 -36.44 -38.12 7.00
CA THR A 44 -35.60 -36.90 7.00
C THR A 44 -34.54 -36.85 8.10
N ASN A 45 -34.48 -37.86 8.99
CA ASN A 45 -33.55 -37.94 10.12
C ASN A 45 -33.58 -36.74 11.08
N GLN A 46 -34.66 -35.96 11.09
CA GLN A 46 -34.86 -34.82 11.97
C GLN A 46 -35.30 -35.29 13.36
N LEU A 47 -34.82 -34.61 14.40
CA LEU A 47 -35.15 -34.93 15.78
C LEU A 47 -36.16 -33.91 16.32
N TYR A 48 -37.22 -34.39 16.94
CA TYR A 48 -38.27 -33.59 17.55
C TYR A 48 -38.47 -34.01 19.01
N ILE A 49 -39.05 -33.12 19.81
CA ILE A 49 -39.50 -33.40 21.19
C ILE A 49 -41.00 -33.16 21.30
N GLY A 50 -41.69 -34.03 22.03
CA GLY A 50 -43.09 -33.83 22.39
C GLY A 50 -43.25 -32.69 23.38
N LEU A 51 -44.23 -31.84 23.12
CA LEU A 51 -44.61 -30.69 23.95
C LEU A 51 -45.82 -31.02 24.83
N SER A 52 -46.08 -30.19 25.84
CA SER A 52 -47.19 -30.37 26.79
C SER A 52 -48.57 -30.23 26.16
N ASN A 53 -48.65 -29.59 24.98
CA ASN A 53 -49.86 -29.49 24.18
C ASN A 53 -50.06 -30.69 23.23
N GLY A 54 -49.23 -31.74 23.34
CA GLY A 54 -49.32 -32.93 22.52
C GLY A 54 -48.72 -32.80 21.11
N THR A 55 -48.15 -31.65 20.76
CA THR A 55 -47.50 -31.45 19.44
C THR A 55 -46.00 -31.68 19.51
N LEU A 56 -45.34 -31.73 18.34
CA LEU A 56 -43.89 -31.91 18.23
C LEU A 56 -43.18 -30.58 17.94
N SER A 57 -42.06 -30.33 18.63
CA SER A 57 -41.12 -29.25 18.31
C SER A 57 -39.83 -29.81 17.73
N LEU A 58 -39.38 -29.29 16.61
CA LEU A 58 -38.10 -29.66 16.01
C LEU A 58 -36.95 -29.23 16.91
N ILE A 59 -36.06 -30.16 17.26
CA ILE A 59 -34.83 -29.89 17.99
C ILE A 59 -33.72 -29.66 16.96
N GLY A 60 -33.05 -28.51 17.02
CA GLY A 60 -31.90 -28.17 16.17
C GLY A 60 -32.23 -27.57 14.80
N GLY A 61 -33.46 -27.70 14.29
CA GLY A 61 -33.89 -27.09 13.03
C GLY A 61 -34.59 -25.73 13.18
N SER A 62 -34.28 -24.99 14.25
CA SER A 62 -34.79 -23.62 14.42
C SER A 62 -34.33 -22.73 13.26
N ALA A 63 -35.27 -21.98 12.69
CA ALA A 63 -35.07 -20.90 11.72
C ALA A 63 -33.98 -19.88 12.11
N ASN A 64 -33.67 -19.84 13.40
CA ASN A 64 -32.87 -18.81 14.04
C ASN A 64 -31.45 -19.29 14.39
N ASN A 65 -31.09 -20.51 14.03
CA ASN A 65 -29.74 -21.01 14.23
C ASN A 65 -28.88 -20.71 13.00
N TRP A 66 -27.74 -20.04 13.20
CA TRP A 66 -26.74 -19.89 12.15
C TRP A 66 -26.09 -21.25 11.87
N GLY A 67 -26.58 -21.91 10.83
CA GLY A 67 -25.95 -23.14 10.34
C GLY A 67 -24.69 -22.80 9.55
N LEU A 68 -23.69 -23.68 9.60
CA LEU A 68 -22.54 -23.64 8.69
C LEU A 68 -22.98 -23.70 7.19
N ASN A 69 -24.23 -24.10 6.92
CA ASN A 69 -24.86 -24.21 5.59
C ASN A 69 -25.88 -23.08 5.27
N GLY A 70 -25.99 -22.03 6.10
CA GLY A 70 -26.96 -20.94 5.92
C GLY A 70 -28.36 -21.19 6.47
N ASN A 71 -29.22 -20.17 6.47
CA ASN A 71 -30.55 -20.19 7.10
C ASN A 71 -31.66 -20.32 6.03
N SER A 72 -32.46 -21.40 6.05
CA SER A 72 -33.51 -21.70 5.03
C SER A 72 -34.76 -20.82 5.10
N ASN A 73 -34.88 -20.03 6.16
CA ASN A 73 -36.06 -19.21 6.45
C ASN A 73 -35.74 -17.72 6.27
N ALA A 74 -34.76 -17.46 5.40
CA ALA A 74 -34.37 -16.13 5.02
C ALA A 74 -35.53 -15.45 4.25
N THR A 75 -36.08 -14.37 4.80
CA THR A 75 -37.07 -13.53 4.12
C THR A 75 -36.36 -12.42 3.32
N ALA A 76 -37.09 -11.53 2.63
CA ALA A 76 -36.49 -10.34 1.98
C ALA A 76 -35.72 -9.42 2.95
N THR A 77 -35.79 -9.69 4.26
CA THR A 77 -35.06 -9.02 5.36
C THR A 77 -33.94 -9.86 5.96
N SER A 78 -33.63 -11.02 5.38
CA SER A 78 -32.60 -11.92 5.90
C SER A 78 -31.34 -11.82 5.04
N VAL A 79 -30.37 -11.07 5.53
CA VAL A 79 -29.03 -10.98 4.97
C VAL A 79 -28.12 -11.82 5.85
N LEU A 80 -26.95 -12.20 5.34
CA LEU A 80 -25.80 -12.32 6.24
C LEU A 80 -25.56 -10.91 6.81
N GLY A 81 -26.27 -10.59 7.89
CA GLY A 81 -26.50 -9.21 8.34
C GLY A 81 -27.98 -8.92 8.57
N THR A 82 -28.25 -8.12 9.59
CA THR A 82 -29.58 -7.67 9.97
C THR A 82 -30.04 -6.53 9.05
N THR A 83 -31.34 -6.25 8.98
CA THR A 83 -31.85 -4.99 8.38
C THR A 83 -31.60 -3.77 9.26
N THR A 84 -31.28 -3.98 10.53
CA THR A 84 -30.81 -2.95 11.45
C THR A 84 -29.36 -2.60 11.16
N ASP A 85 -28.97 -1.39 11.53
CA ASP A 85 -27.60 -0.88 11.41
C ASP A 85 -26.68 -1.56 12.43
N THR A 86 -26.34 -2.81 12.15
CA THR A 86 -25.52 -3.67 13.00
C THR A 86 -24.40 -4.23 12.15
N LYS A 87 -23.18 -4.24 12.69
CA LYS A 87 -22.02 -4.74 11.96
C LYS A 87 -22.10 -6.24 11.72
N VAL A 88 -21.65 -6.67 10.56
CA VAL A 88 -21.40 -8.07 10.22
C VAL A 88 -19.93 -8.36 10.51
N ALA A 89 -19.62 -9.45 11.21
CA ALA A 89 -18.24 -9.76 11.61
C ALA A 89 -17.87 -11.24 11.39
N LEU A 90 -16.73 -11.47 10.75
CA LEU A 90 -16.06 -12.77 10.72
C LEU A 90 -15.09 -12.83 11.90
N THR A 91 -15.29 -13.80 12.79
CA THR A 91 -14.60 -13.87 14.08
C THR A 91 -13.87 -15.21 14.20
N SER A 92 -12.63 -15.16 14.69
CA SER A 92 -11.84 -16.33 15.06
C SER A 92 -11.18 -16.08 16.41
N ASN A 93 -11.09 -17.10 17.27
CA ASN A 93 -10.53 -16.98 18.61
C ASN A 93 -11.08 -15.76 19.40
N ASN A 94 -12.41 -15.57 19.34
CA ASN A 94 -13.12 -14.46 19.98
C ASN A 94 -12.65 -13.05 19.53
N THR A 95 -11.97 -12.94 18.39
CA THR A 95 -11.48 -11.69 17.80
C THR A 95 -12.08 -11.52 16.41
N SER A 96 -12.78 -10.42 16.18
CA SER A 96 -13.29 -10.09 14.83
C SER A 96 -12.13 -9.70 13.93
N ILE A 97 -12.00 -10.37 12.79
CA ILE A 97 -10.92 -10.19 11.81
C ILE A 97 -11.39 -9.33 10.64
N LEU A 98 -12.60 -9.57 10.14
CA LEU A 98 -13.21 -8.76 9.08
C LEU A 98 -14.58 -8.30 9.53
N GLU A 99 -14.81 -6.99 9.52
CA GLU A 99 -16.10 -6.38 9.85
C GLU A 99 -16.64 -5.62 8.64
N ALA A 100 -17.95 -5.58 8.46
CA ALA A 100 -18.60 -4.80 7.42
C ALA A 100 -19.81 -4.05 7.98
N GLY A 101 -20.00 -2.81 7.54
CA GLY A 101 -21.07 -1.93 8.01
C GLY A 101 -20.82 -0.48 7.64
N LYS A 102 -21.66 0.42 8.17
CA LYS A 102 -21.38 1.86 8.09
C LYS A 102 -20.21 2.24 9.00
N ARG A 103 -19.45 3.27 8.64
CA ARG A 103 -18.34 3.82 9.44
C ARG A 103 -18.75 4.08 10.89
N GLY A 104 -19.92 4.69 11.10
CA GLY A 104 -20.48 4.95 12.43
C GLY A 104 -20.69 3.68 13.24
N THR A 105 -21.33 2.67 12.63
CA THR A 105 -21.61 1.36 13.24
C THR A 105 -20.35 0.57 13.57
N LEU A 106 -19.28 0.78 12.81
CA LEU A 106 -17.96 0.21 13.06
C LEU A 106 -17.12 1.01 14.08
N GLY A 107 -17.60 2.19 14.52
CA GLY A 107 -16.87 3.04 15.46
C GLY A 107 -15.65 3.75 14.85
N LEU A 108 -15.65 3.96 13.53
CA LEU A 108 -14.50 4.45 12.75
C LEU A 108 -14.61 5.93 12.34
N VAL A 109 -15.54 6.68 12.94
CA VAL A 109 -15.71 8.12 12.70
C VAL A 109 -14.67 8.88 13.49
N THR A 110 -13.90 9.73 12.84
CA THR A 110 -12.93 10.64 13.48
C THR A 110 -13.16 12.07 12.99
N THR A 111 -12.38 13.03 13.52
CA THR A 111 -12.39 14.42 13.06
C THR A 111 -11.47 14.68 11.86
N ALA A 112 -10.70 13.68 11.43
CA ALA A 112 -9.82 13.81 10.27
C ALA A 112 -10.62 13.92 8.97
N ALA A 113 -10.13 14.73 8.03
CA ALA A 113 -10.73 14.87 6.71
C ALA A 113 -10.92 13.50 6.05
N ASP A 114 -12.08 13.28 5.40
CA ASP A 114 -12.50 12.02 4.77
C ASP A 114 -12.86 10.86 5.73
N PHE A 115 -12.71 11.03 7.05
CA PHE A 115 -13.08 10.04 8.07
C PHE A 115 -14.28 10.45 8.94
N THR A 116 -15.02 11.49 8.54
CA THR A 116 -16.14 12.07 9.31
C THR A 116 -17.52 11.51 8.95
N ASP A 117 -17.72 10.97 7.74
CA ASP A 117 -19.04 10.50 7.29
C ASP A 117 -19.43 9.16 7.96
N ALA A 118 -20.30 9.25 8.96
CA ALA A 118 -20.84 8.10 9.68
C ALA A 118 -21.63 7.13 8.78
N ASN A 119 -22.14 7.59 7.64
CA ASN A 119 -22.98 6.80 6.73
C ASN A 119 -22.21 6.06 5.63
N GLN A 120 -20.89 6.28 5.52
CA GLN A 120 -20.07 5.59 4.53
C GLN A 120 -20.02 4.08 4.83
N TYR A 121 -20.44 3.24 3.89
CA TYR A 121 -20.31 1.78 3.98
C TYR A 121 -18.88 1.33 3.69
N MET A 122 -18.36 0.36 4.46
CA MET A 122 -17.02 -0.19 4.27
C MET A 122 -16.85 -1.60 4.82
N ALA A 123 -15.77 -2.24 4.39
CA ALA A 123 -15.18 -3.39 5.05
C ALA A 123 -13.95 -2.94 5.85
N TYR A 124 -13.84 -3.40 7.08
CA TYR A 124 -12.78 -3.10 8.01
C TYR A 124 -12.03 -4.38 8.35
N LEU A 125 -10.80 -4.47 7.88
CA LEU A 125 -9.88 -5.53 8.24
C LEU A 125 -9.19 -5.16 9.55
N ARG A 126 -9.35 -6.01 10.55
CA ARG A 126 -8.84 -5.84 11.91
C ARG A 126 -7.62 -6.69 12.15
N GLY A 127 -6.84 -6.26 13.13
CA GLY A 127 -5.74 -7.02 13.69
C GLY A 127 -5.42 -6.56 15.11
N GLY A 128 -4.78 -7.41 15.90
CA GLY A 128 -4.35 -7.13 17.28
C GLY A 128 -3.13 -6.20 17.35
N GLY A 129 -3.15 -5.10 16.60
CA GLY A 129 -2.03 -4.17 16.39
C GLY A 129 -1.70 -3.99 14.91
N THR A 130 -1.54 -5.11 14.19
CA THR A 130 -1.31 -5.14 12.73
C THR A 130 -2.45 -5.87 12.04
N SER A 131 -3.09 -5.22 11.08
CA SER A 131 -4.09 -5.83 10.20
C SER A 131 -3.42 -6.26 8.91
N ALA A 132 -3.75 -7.44 8.37
CA ALA A 132 -3.14 -7.95 7.14
C ALA A 132 -4.13 -8.76 6.29
N LEU A 133 -4.14 -8.48 4.99
CA LEU A 133 -4.74 -9.32 3.95
C LEU A 133 -3.61 -9.94 3.15
N GLN A 134 -3.40 -11.24 3.35
CA GLN A 134 -2.36 -12.01 2.66
C GLN A 134 -2.97 -12.88 1.57
N PHE A 135 -2.28 -12.96 0.45
CA PHE A 135 -2.65 -13.79 -0.69
C PHE A 135 -1.81 -15.07 -0.72
N GLU A 136 -2.45 -16.17 -1.09
CA GLU A 136 -1.73 -17.43 -1.36
C GLU A 136 -0.81 -17.24 -2.57
N ALA A 137 0.43 -17.69 -2.43
CA ALA A 137 1.44 -17.62 -3.49
C ALA A 137 2.30 -18.89 -3.46
N SER A 138 1.72 -20.00 -3.91
CA SER A 138 2.33 -21.33 -3.85
C SER A 138 3.66 -21.46 -4.62
N GLY A 139 3.92 -20.58 -5.58
CA GLY A 139 5.17 -20.52 -6.34
C GLY A 139 6.37 -19.87 -5.63
N ASN A 140 6.16 -19.29 -4.44
CA ASN A 140 7.23 -18.65 -3.66
C ASN A 140 7.24 -19.20 -2.21
N LEU A 141 8.42 -19.45 -1.65
CA LEU A 141 8.58 -20.00 -0.29
C LEU A 141 8.80 -18.94 0.81
N TYR A 142 9.25 -17.74 0.46
CA TYR A 142 9.69 -16.70 1.40
C TYR A 142 8.67 -15.58 1.58
N TYR A 143 8.42 -14.78 0.54
CA TYR A 143 7.64 -13.54 0.66
C TYR A 143 6.27 -13.68 -0.01
N LYS A 144 5.26 -14.00 0.81
CA LYS A 144 3.87 -14.07 0.36
C LYS A 144 3.29 -12.66 0.18
N PRO A 145 2.59 -12.36 -0.94
CA PRO A 145 2.01 -11.05 -1.16
C PRO A 145 1.00 -10.68 -0.08
N MET A 146 1.10 -9.48 0.46
CA MET A 146 0.22 -8.99 1.53
C MET A 146 0.05 -7.48 1.52
N ILE A 147 -1.15 -7.03 1.87
CA ILE A 147 -1.45 -5.64 2.23
C ILE A 147 -1.65 -5.59 3.73
N PHE A 148 -0.91 -4.75 4.45
CA PHE A 148 -0.91 -4.77 5.91
C PHE A 148 -0.61 -3.41 6.55
N THR A 149 -0.91 -3.30 7.84
CA THR A 149 -0.52 -2.14 8.66
C THR A 149 0.65 -2.47 9.59
N THR A 150 1.56 -1.53 9.83
CA THR A 150 2.56 -1.68 10.90
C THR A 150 1.95 -1.35 12.27
N THR A 151 2.70 -1.60 13.34
CA THR A 151 2.32 -1.22 14.71
C THR A 151 2.17 0.30 14.89
N ASP A 152 2.86 1.08 14.06
CA ASP A 152 2.76 2.54 14.03
C ASP A 152 1.57 3.03 13.18
N GLY A 153 0.77 2.11 12.60
CA GLY A 153 -0.40 2.43 11.79
C GLY A 153 -0.11 2.72 10.31
N ASN A 154 1.12 2.50 9.85
CA ASN A 154 1.50 2.72 8.44
C ASN A 154 0.95 1.62 7.53
N LEU A 155 0.39 1.97 6.37
CA LEU A 155 -0.06 1.02 5.34
C LEU A 155 1.10 0.58 4.44
N ARG A 156 1.21 -0.73 4.19
CA ARG A 156 2.25 -1.36 3.36
C ARG A 156 1.62 -2.40 2.43
N LEU A 157 2.23 -2.54 1.25
CA LEU A 157 2.06 -3.65 0.32
C LEU A 157 3.42 -4.31 0.17
N LYS A 158 3.51 -5.60 0.47
CA LYS A 158 4.72 -6.39 0.26
C LYS A 158 4.41 -7.53 -0.70
N GLY A 159 5.34 -7.86 -1.56
CA GLY A 159 5.20 -9.01 -2.45
C GLY A 159 6.54 -9.61 -2.81
N THR A 160 6.47 -10.79 -3.41
CA THR A 160 7.62 -11.47 -3.99
C THR A 160 8.11 -10.75 -5.24
N SER A 161 9.42 -10.64 -5.37
CA SER A 161 10.14 -10.35 -6.61
C SER A 161 11.13 -11.50 -6.81
N GLY A 162 10.92 -12.41 -7.74
CA GLY A 162 11.77 -13.61 -7.83
C GLY A 162 11.47 -14.66 -6.74
N ILE A 163 12.42 -15.55 -6.46
CA ILE A 163 12.20 -16.70 -5.54
C ILE A 163 12.37 -16.28 -4.09
N SER A 164 13.44 -15.56 -3.79
CA SER A 164 13.76 -15.09 -2.45
C SER A 164 13.67 -13.58 -2.34
N ASP A 165 13.70 -12.81 -3.43
CA ASP A 165 13.58 -11.34 -3.34
C ASP A 165 12.15 -10.84 -3.08
N PHE A 166 12.07 -9.59 -2.63
CA PHE A 166 10.82 -8.89 -2.36
C PHE A 166 10.80 -7.48 -2.94
N PHE A 167 9.58 -7.00 -3.10
CA PHE A 167 9.32 -5.57 -3.19
C PHE A 167 8.38 -5.15 -2.06
N GLU A 168 8.48 -3.89 -1.66
CA GLU A 168 7.58 -3.29 -0.69
C GLU A 168 7.30 -1.84 -1.06
N ILE A 169 6.04 -1.44 -0.93
CA ILE A 169 5.58 -0.08 -1.18
C ILE A 169 4.67 0.31 -0.03
N GLY A 170 4.89 1.49 0.56
CA GLY A 170 3.91 2.03 1.50
C GLY A 170 4.43 3.16 2.37
N SER A 171 3.56 3.64 3.24
CA SER A 171 3.91 4.67 4.21
C SER A 171 4.89 4.14 5.26
N THR A 172 5.69 5.01 5.85
CA THR A 172 6.47 4.76 7.07
C THR A 172 6.46 6.02 7.93
N GLY A 173 7.00 5.90 9.15
CA GLY A 173 7.20 7.03 10.06
C GLY A 173 6.50 6.88 11.40
N THR A 174 6.82 7.79 12.31
CA THR A 174 6.20 7.93 13.64
C THR A 174 5.80 9.39 13.87
N GLY A 175 4.67 9.60 14.57
CA GLY A 175 4.15 10.94 14.85
C GLY A 175 3.86 11.74 13.58
N ILE A 176 4.55 12.88 13.40
CA ILE A 176 4.40 13.77 12.23
C ILE A 176 5.42 13.51 11.11
N ASN A 177 6.32 12.53 11.28
CA ASN A 177 7.42 12.27 10.35
C ASN A 177 7.08 11.15 9.36
N GLY A 178 6.01 11.32 8.59
CA GLY A 178 5.56 10.35 7.59
C GLY A 178 6.32 10.44 6.27
N SER A 179 6.55 9.30 5.60
CA SER A 179 7.04 9.26 4.22
C SER A 179 6.43 8.10 3.43
N LEU A 180 6.53 8.15 2.10
CA LEU A 180 6.22 7.04 1.19
C LEU A 180 7.53 6.39 0.74
N GLU A 181 7.62 5.07 0.81
CA GLU A 181 8.80 4.31 0.42
C GLU A 181 8.50 3.30 -0.67
N PHE A 182 9.53 3.05 -1.47
CA PHE A 182 9.64 1.93 -2.40
C PHE A 182 10.92 1.17 -2.04
N THR A 183 10.78 -0.10 -1.70
CA THR A 183 11.89 -0.97 -1.31
C THR A 183 11.93 -2.16 -2.23
N VAL A 184 13.12 -2.51 -2.69
CA VAL A 184 13.45 -3.80 -3.28
C VAL A 184 14.57 -4.39 -2.47
N GLY A 185 14.63 -5.72 -2.33
CA GLY A 185 15.72 -6.34 -1.61
C GLY A 185 15.60 -7.85 -1.52
N ASP A 186 16.52 -8.41 -0.74
CA ASP A 186 17.20 -9.70 -0.87
C ASP A 186 18.45 -9.61 -1.75
N ASP A 187 19.40 -10.53 -1.57
CA ASP A 187 20.79 -10.39 -1.95
C ASP A 187 21.05 -10.36 -3.47
N GLY A 188 21.19 -9.17 -4.06
CA GLY A 188 21.59 -9.10 -5.46
C GLY A 188 21.59 -7.71 -6.07
N ASP A 189 21.26 -7.66 -7.35
CA ASP A 189 21.28 -6.47 -8.20
C ASP A 189 19.85 -5.96 -8.44
N GLU A 190 18.97 -6.00 -7.44
CA GLU A 190 17.53 -5.78 -7.60
C GLU A 190 17.25 -4.31 -7.97
N PRO A 191 16.69 -4.04 -9.17
CA PRO A 191 16.41 -2.67 -9.58
C PRO A 191 14.96 -2.27 -9.29
N ILE A 192 14.76 -1.00 -8.96
CA ILE A 192 13.48 -0.32 -9.18
C ILE A 192 13.50 0.20 -10.62
N ILE A 193 12.61 -0.29 -11.48
CA ILE A 193 12.56 0.08 -12.90
C ILE A 193 11.23 0.74 -13.26
N PHE A 194 11.29 1.93 -13.84
CA PHE A 194 10.15 2.59 -14.47
C PHE A 194 10.15 2.30 -15.96
N LYS A 195 9.05 1.71 -16.45
CA LYS A 195 8.89 1.35 -17.87
C LYS A 195 7.62 1.98 -18.44
N LYS A 196 7.65 2.35 -19.72
CA LYS A 196 6.42 2.61 -20.49
C LYS A 196 6.04 1.37 -21.29
N ASN A 197 4.74 1.11 -21.37
CA ASN A 197 4.20 0.15 -22.34
C ASN A 197 4.23 0.80 -23.73
N HIS A 198 4.93 0.19 -24.67
CA HIS A 198 5.00 0.64 -26.05
C HIS A 198 3.87 0.00 -26.85
N SER A 199 3.31 0.74 -27.81
CA SER A 199 2.16 0.29 -28.62
C SER A 199 2.42 -0.99 -29.42
N SER A 200 3.67 -1.39 -29.61
CA SER A 200 4.06 -2.67 -30.23
C SER A 200 4.07 -3.86 -29.26
N GLY A 201 3.57 -3.71 -28.03
CA GLY A 201 3.59 -4.75 -27.00
C GLY A 201 4.96 -4.96 -26.34
N SER A 202 5.96 -4.12 -26.64
CA SER A 202 7.23 -4.11 -25.92
C SER A 202 7.18 -3.13 -24.75
N THR A 203 8.09 -3.29 -23.78
CA THR A 203 8.30 -2.28 -22.74
C THR A 203 9.59 -1.52 -23.02
N ILE A 204 9.58 -0.22 -22.77
CA ILE A 204 10.77 0.63 -22.85
C ILE A 204 11.09 1.11 -21.45
N GLU A 205 12.31 0.83 -21.00
CA GLU A 205 12.84 1.36 -19.74
C GLU A 205 13.06 2.87 -19.87
N LEU A 206 12.46 3.62 -18.94
CA LEU A 206 12.58 5.07 -18.83
C LEU A 206 13.72 5.43 -17.87
N MET A 207 13.75 4.76 -16.72
CA MET A 207 14.66 5.03 -15.63
C MET A 207 14.81 3.77 -14.78
N ARG A 208 15.99 3.59 -14.20
CA ARG A 208 16.24 2.59 -13.17
C ARG A 208 16.98 3.17 -11.98
N MET A 209 16.76 2.57 -10.82
CA MET A 209 17.55 2.75 -9.60
C MET A 209 18.02 1.36 -9.18
N GLN A 210 19.32 1.15 -9.05
CA GLN A 210 19.88 -0.20 -8.85
C GLN A 210 21.18 -0.14 -8.04
N GLY A 211 21.35 -1.10 -7.13
CA GLY A 211 22.61 -1.38 -6.44
C GLY A 211 23.53 -2.32 -7.24
N THR A 212 24.62 -2.78 -6.62
CA THR A 212 25.42 -3.89 -7.15
C THR A 212 25.79 -4.81 -6.00
N GLY A 213 25.17 -5.99 -5.94
CA GLY A 213 25.19 -6.90 -4.81
C GLY A 213 24.84 -6.18 -3.50
N ASN A 214 25.57 -6.55 -2.44
CA ASN A 214 25.40 -5.96 -1.11
C ASN A 214 26.07 -4.58 -0.94
N SER A 215 26.45 -3.91 -2.02
CA SER A 215 27.00 -2.56 -1.95
C SER A 215 25.93 -1.54 -1.57
N SER A 216 26.29 -0.58 -0.71
CA SER A 216 25.47 0.60 -0.42
C SER A 216 25.39 1.60 -1.58
N ASP A 217 26.14 1.37 -2.67
CA ASP A 217 26.16 2.26 -3.82
C ASP A 217 24.92 2.06 -4.68
N VAL A 218 23.95 2.97 -4.56
CA VAL A 218 22.78 3.02 -5.43
C VAL A 218 23.01 4.01 -6.56
N ARG A 219 22.67 3.60 -7.78
CA ARG A 219 22.88 4.41 -8.99
C ARG A 219 21.58 4.58 -9.77
N ILE A 220 21.45 5.75 -10.39
CA ILE A 220 20.31 6.14 -11.22
C ILE A 220 20.74 6.17 -12.68
N GLY A 221 20.09 5.35 -13.49
CA GLY A 221 20.29 5.30 -14.94
C GLY A 221 19.06 5.79 -15.69
N ILE A 222 19.27 6.66 -16.69
CA ILE A 222 18.27 7.05 -17.68
C ILE A 222 18.79 6.64 -19.06
N SER A 223 17.99 5.88 -19.80
CA SER A 223 18.37 5.36 -21.13
C SER A 223 19.70 4.57 -21.14
N THR A 224 19.94 3.74 -20.12
CA THR A 224 21.16 2.91 -20.01
C THR A 224 21.04 1.53 -20.66
N GLY A 225 19.95 1.27 -21.39
CA GLY A 225 19.75 0.00 -22.11
C GLY A 225 19.65 -1.23 -21.20
N GLY A 226 19.17 -1.06 -19.96
CA GLY A 226 19.09 -2.16 -19.00
C GLY A 226 20.43 -2.54 -18.35
N ALA A 227 21.47 -1.72 -18.49
CA ALA A 227 22.72 -1.84 -17.73
C ALA A 227 22.69 -1.01 -16.43
N VAL A 228 23.42 -1.45 -15.40
CA VAL A 228 23.69 -0.65 -14.19
C VAL A 228 24.43 0.62 -14.64
N ALA A 229 24.07 1.78 -14.09
CA ALA A 229 24.79 3.00 -14.40
C ALA A 229 26.26 2.93 -13.93
N ASN A 230 27.17 3.53 -14.68
CA ASN A 230 28.61 3.60 -14.36
C ASN A 230 28.92 4.66 -13.29
N SER A 231 27.96 5.54 -12.97
CA SER A 231 28.08 6.63 -12.00
C SER A 231 26.77 6.80 -11.26
N VAL A 232 26.78 7.57 -10.16
CA VAL A 232 25.59 7.80 -9.31
C VAL A 232 24.39 8.28 -10.15
N LEU A 233 24.61 9.15 -11.13
CA LEU A 233 23.65 9.52 -12.15
C LEU A 233 24.29 9.32 -13.53
N GLN A 234 23.64 8.55 -14.40
CA GLN A 234 24.01 8.43 -15.81
C GLN A 234 22.80 8.69 -16.70
N VAL A 235 22.97 9.58 -17.67
CA VAL A 235 22.02 9.81 -18.76
C VAL A 235 22.69 9.36 -20.05
N GLY A 236 22.17 8.29 -20.67
CA GLY A 236 22.70 7.75 -21.93
C GLY A 236 22.43 8.61 -23.17
N GLY A 237 21.67 9.70 -23.01
CA GLY A 237 21.32 10.65 -24.06
C GLY A 237 21.66 12.10 -23.71
N SER A 238 21.16 13.04 -24.50
CA SER A 238 21.37 14.48 -24.28
C SER A 238 20.63 15.00 -23.04
N VAL A 239 21.25 15.96 -22.36
CA VAL A 239 20.64 16.72 -21.26
C VAL A 239 20.45 18.17 -21.72
N SER A 240 19.23 18.69 -21.62
CA SER A 240 18.94 20.10 -21.86
C SER A 240 19.15 20.89 -20.57
N LEU A 241 20.00 21.91 -20.61
CA LEU A 241 20.33 22.74 -19.46
C LEU A 241 19.88 24.19 -19.72
N PRO A 242 19.45 24.94 -18.68
CA PRO A 242 18.99 26.32 -18.87
C PRO A 242 20.05 27.22 -19.52
N ILE A 243 19.61 28.03 -20.48
CA ILE A 243 20.43 29.04 -21.13
C ILE A 243 19.64 30.33 -21.32
N ARG A 244 20.23 31.46 -20.95
CA ARG A 244 19.64 32.78 -21.21
C ARG A 244 20.67 33.81 -21.60
N VAL A 245 20.20 34.80 -22.36
CA VAL A 245 20.98 35.96 -22.79
C VAL A 245 20.58 37.15 -21.94
N ILE A 246 21.55 37.93 -21.50
CA ILE A 246 21.34 39.16 -20.74
C ILE A 246 22.02 40.34 -21.42
N THR A 247 21.47 41.53 -21.18
CA THR A 247 21.96 42.83 -21.67
C THR A 247 22.10 43.85 -20.54
N GLY A 248 22.07 43.39 -19.28
CA GLY A 248 22.24 44.22 -18.10
C GLY A 248 22.51 43.40 -16.84
N ASN A 249 22.59 44.07 -15.69
CA ASN A 249 22.98 43.45 -14.43
C ASN A 249 22.02 42.33 -14.01
N THR A 250 22.54 41.26 -13.40
CA THR A 250 21.72 40.14 -12.92
C THR A 250 22.34 39.48 -11.70
N THR A 251 21.50 38.83 -10.90
CA THR A 251 21.91 37.81 -9.93
C THR A 251 21.65 36.43 -10.53
N LEU A 252 22.59 35.49 -10.37
CA LEU A 252 22.40 34.10 -10.78
C LEU A 252 21.66 33.31 -9.70
N ASN A 253 20.77 32.41 -10.11
CA ASN A 253 20.00 31.54 -9.21
C ASN A 253 20.02 30.07 -9.66
N ASP A 254 19.29 29.22 -8.96
CA ASP A 254 19.22 27.77 -9.23
C ASP A 254 18.54 27.40 -10.55
N GLY A 255 17.89 28.35 -11.23
CA GLY A 255 17.39 28.21 -12.59
C GLY A 255 18.42 28.50 -13.68
N ASP A 256 19.63 28.99 -13.33
CA ASP A 256 20.69 29.30 -14.29
C ASP A 256 21.67 28.14 -14.46
N TYR A 257 22.09 27.88 -15.69
CA TYR A 257 23.26 27.05 -15.98
C TYR A 257 24.20 27.76 -16.92
N THR A 258 23.73 28.22 -18.08
CA THR A 258 24.50 29.07 -18.99
C THR A 258 23.92 30.48 -19.07
N VAL A 259 24.77 31.49 -18.88
CA VAL A 259 24.41 32.91 -19.06
C VAL A 259 25.32 33.55 -20.08
N ILE A 260 24.72 34.13 -21.13
CA ILE A 260 25.43 34.83 -22.19
C ILE A 260 25.29 36.34 -21.95
N LEU A 261 26.42 37.02 -21.78
CA LEU A 261 26.47 38.48 -21.65
C LEU A 261 26.61 39.06 -23.05
N ASN A 262 25.53 39.67 -23.56
CA ASN A 262 25.53 40.35 -24.86
C ASN A 262 25.92 41.83 -24.68
N PRO A 263 26.33 42.57 -25.72
CA PRO A 263 26.47 44.02 -25.61
C PRO A 263 25.18 44.65 -25.06
N GLY A 264 25.31 45.50 -24.05
CA GLY A 264 24.15 45.99 -23.29
C GLY A 264 24.52 47.01 -22.22
N SER A 265 23.50 47.46 -21.48
CA SER A 265 23.62 48.45 -20.41
C SER A 265 23.89 47.76 -19.08
N TYR A 266 25.17 47.66 -18.74
CA TYR A 266 25.61 47.19 -17.44
C TYR A 266 26.08 48.40 -16.62
N TYR A 267 25.53 48.56 -15.42
CA TYR A 267 25.82 49.72 -14.57
C TYR A 267 26.95 49.38 -13.59
N SER A 268 27.78 50.39 -13.26
CA SER A 268 28.97 50.24 -12.42
C SER A 268 28.69 49.54 -11.09
N GLY A 269 29.58 48.64 -10.68
CA GLY A 269 29.45 47.81 -9.48
C GLY A 269 29.64 46.33 -9.83
N THR A 270 28.91 45.45 -9.16
CA THR A 270 28.83 44.02 -9.49
C THR A 270 27.74 43.82 -10.54
N GLU A 271 28.12 43.66 -11.80
CA GLU A 271 27.18 43.50 -12.91
C GLU A 271 26.57 42.10 -12.91
N ILE A 272 27.36 41.08 -12.58
CA ILE A 272 26.91 39.71 -12.37
C ILE A 272 27.09 39.32 -10.91
N THR A 273 26.01 38.98 -10.21
CA THR A 273 26.08 38.56 -8.81
C THR A 273 25.94 37.04 -8.72
N LEU A 274 27.00 36.36 -8.28
CA LEU A 274 26.94 34.96 -7.86
C LEU A 274 26.27 34.86 -6.48
N PRO A 275 25.42 33.84 -6.21
CA PRO A 275 24.86 33.62 -4.88
C PRO A 275 25.97 33.20 -3.90
N ALA A 276 25.68 33.29 -2.59
CA ALA A 276 26.64 32.89 -1.57
C ALA A 276 27.04 31.41 -1.73
N ALA A 277 28.34 31.14 -1.92
CA ALA A 277 28.85 29.81 -2.21
C ALA A 277 28.46 28.77 -1.15
N SER A 278 28.38 29.18 0.12
CA SER A 278 27.95 28.37 1.26
C SER A 278 26.54 27.79 1.17
N THR A 279 25.68 28.38 0.33
CA THR A 279 24.29 27.91 0.13
C THR A 279 24.14 26.95 -1.04
N CYS A 280 25.19 26.75 -1.85
CA CYS A 280 25.07 26.05 -3.12
C CYS A 280 26.33 25.27 -3.53
N LYS A 281 26.99 24.58 -2.59
CA LYS A 281 28.14 23.71 -2.87
C LYS A 281 27.84 22.76 -4.05
N GLY A 282 28.75 22.69 -5.01
CA GLY A 282 28.65 21.87 -6.21
C GLY A 282 27.89 22.51 -7.37
N ARG A 283 27.17 23.64 -7.17
CA ARG A 283 26.47 24.34 -8.27
C ARG A 283 27.46 24.84 -9.30
N VAL A 284 27.11 24.66 -10.58
CA VAL A 284 27.93 25.04 -11.73
C VAL A 284 27.22 26.11 -12.54
N TYR A 285 27.97 27.14 -12.96
CA TYR A 285 27.52 28.10 -13.96
C TYR A 285 28.55 28.21 -15.08
N ILE A 286 28.06 28.39 -16.30
CA ILE A 286 28.84 28.79 -17.47
C ILE A 286 28.47 30.23 -17.80
N VAL A 287 29.44 31.12 -17.77
CA VAL A 287 29.26 32.53 -18.10
C VAL A 287 30.06 32.85 -19.35
N LYS A 288 29.35 33.12 -20.45
CA LYS A 288 29.94 33.44 -21.75
C LYS A 288 29.84 34.94 -21.99
N ASN A 289 30.98 35.63 -21.96
CA ASN A 289 31.03 37.07 -22.15
C ASN A 289 31.30 37.43 -23.62
N ILE A 290 30.23 37.60 -24.42
CA ILE A 290 30.30 38.11 -25.80
C ILE A 290 30.03 39.62 -25.89
N SER A 291 30.00 40.32 -24.76
CA SER A 291 29.77 41.77 -24.74
C SER A 291 30.96 42.59 -25.26
N ASN A 292 32.08 41.92 -25.58
CA ASN A 292 33.35 42.50 -26.03
C ASN A 292 33.92 43.57 -25.09
N SER A 293 33.51 43.54 -23.82
CA SER A 293 33.97 44.44 -22.75
C SER A 293 34.29 43.61 -21.51
N VAL A 294 35.21 44.12 -20.67
CA VAL A 294 35.41 43.57 -19.33
C VAL A 294 34.16 43.84 -18.51
N ARG A 295 33.72 42.82 -17.76
CA ARG A 295 32.53 42.87 -16.90
C ARG A 295 32.88 42.56 -15.47
N ASN A 296 32.19 43.17 -14.53
CA ASN A 296 32.39 42.92 -13.11
C ASN A 296 31.45 41.82 -12.61
N ILE A 297 31.99 40.93 -11.79
CA ILE A 297 31.26 39.82 -11.17
C ILE A 297 31.58 39.76 -9.68
N SER A 298 30.73 39.08 -8.90
CA SER A 298 31.06 38.65 -7.53
C SER A 298 32.46 38.04 -7.46
N THR A 299 33.13 38.21 -6.32
CA THR A 299 34.46 37.66 -6.10
C THR A 299 34.48 36.14 -6.29
N PHE A 300 35.48 35.66 -7.02
CA PHE A 300 35.75 34.24 -7.23
C PHE A 300 37.26 33.97 -7.15
N ILE A 301 37.63 32.71 -7.01
CA ILE A 301 39.01 32.22 -7.09
C ILE A 301 39.30 31.89 -8.56
N ALA A 302 40.24 32.62 -9.15
CA ALA A 302 40.68 32.44 -10.53
C ALA A 302 41.55 31.17 -10.66
N TYR A 303 41.81 30.74 -11.90
CA TYR A 303 42.61 29.55 -12.21
C TYR A 303 43.97 29.51 -11.48
N GLY A 304 44.63 30.66 -11.31
CA GLY A 304 45.90 30.77 -10.60
C GLY A 304 45.81 30.77 -9.07
N GLY A 305 44.62 30.59 -8.48
CA GLY A 305 44.38 30.56 -7.04
C GLY A 305 44.19 31.93 -6.37
N GLY A 306 44.41 33.03 -7.10
CA GLY A 306 44.13 34.39 -6.62
C GLY A 306 42.64 34.75 -6.70
N THR A 307 42.24 35.82 -6.01
CA THR A 307 40.88 36.37 -6.13
C THR A 307 40.73 37.22 -7.39
N SER A 308 39.54 37.21 -7.97
CA SER A 308 39.17 38.07 -9.11
C SER A 308 37.72 38.50 -8.98
N THR A 309 37.40 39.65 -9.59
CA THR A 309 36.04 40.22 -9.69
C THR A 309 35.71 40.60 -11.13
N VAL A 310 36.49 40.11 -12.10
CA VAL A 310 36.37 40.50 -13.51
C VAL A 310 36.19 39.31 -14.44
N LEU A 311 35.35 39.51 -15.45
CA LEU A 311 35.15 38.65 -16.61
C LEU A 311 35.67 39.39 -17.84
N ASN A 312 36.74 38.90 -18.46
CA ASN A 312 37.26 39.49 -19.67
C ASN A 312 36.27 39.29 -20.84
N GLY A 313 36.20 40.28 -21.73
CA GLY A 313 35.43 40.18 -22.97
C GLY A 313 35.97 39.07 -23.87
N GLY A 314 35.07 38.39 -24.59
CA GLY A 314 35.41 37.31 -25.51
C GLY A 314 35.64 35.94 -24.85
N ARG A 315 35.50 35.81 -23.52
CA ARG A 315 35.82 34.58 -22.80
C ARG A 315 34.60 33.80 -22.33
N VAL A 316 34.83 32.51 -22.03
CA VAL A 316 33.87 31.63 -21.35
C VAL A 316 34.47 31.19 -20.02
N TYR A 317 33.69 31.34 -18.95
CA TYR A 317 34.06 30.93 -17.61
C TYR A 317 33.14 29.82 -17.13
N THR A 318 33.71 28.73 -16.62
CA THR A 318 32.97 27.73 -15.85
C THR A 318 33.28 27.92 -14.39
N PHE A 319 32.26 28.25 -13.60
CA PHE A 319 32.35 28.39 -12.16
C PHE A 319 31.73 27.19 -11.47
N GLN A 320 32.33 26.75 -10.36
CA GLN A 320 31.74 25.79 -9.45
C GLN A 320 31.92 26.24 -8.01
N SER A 321 30.85 26.17 -7.21
CA SER A 321 30.95 26.44 -5.78
C SER A 321 31.58 25.26 -5.04
N ASP A 322 32.56 25.52 -4.17
CA ASP A 322 33.11 24.51 -3.26
C ASP A 322 32.43 24.48 -1.88
N GLY A 323 31.46 25.38 -1.66
CA GLY A 323 30.77 25.59 -0.38
C GLY A 323 31.35 26.72 0.48
N VAL A 324 32.42 27.38 0.03
CA VAL A 324 33.05 28.52 0.70
C VAL A 324 33.29 29.66 -0.30
N ASN A 325 33.87 29.33 -1.46
CA ASN A 325 34.15 30.24 -2.55
C ASN A 325 33.60 29.72 -3.88
N TRP A 326 33.49 30.61 -4.85
CA TRP A 326 33.34 30.23 -6.25
C TRP A 326 34.70 29.98 -6.87
N GLN A 327 34.90 28.77 -7.39
CA GLN A 327 36.11 28.37 -8.08
C GLN A 327 35.90 28.50 -9.59
N THR A 328 36.86 29.10 -10.29
CA THR A 328 36.92 28.97 -11.75
C THR A 328 37.52 27.63 -12.09
N ILE A 329 36.73 26.75 -12.71
CA ILE A 329 37.17 25.42 -13.13
C ILE A 329 37.87 25.49 -14.48
N ASN A 330 37.40 26.39 -15.35
CA ASN A 330 37.95 26.61 -16.67
C ASN A 330 37.70 28.06 -17.10
N ASP A 331 38.71 28.69 -17.69
CA ASP A 331 38.57 29.91 -18.46
C ASP A 331 39.18 29.71 -19.85
N MET A 332 38.35 29.75 -20.89
CA MET A 332 38.81 29.58 -22.27
C MET A 332 38.84 30.91 -23.01
N TYR A 333 39.87 31.05 -23.86
CA TYR A 333 39.99 32.11 -24.86
C TYR A 333 39.14 31.80 -26.10
#